data_AF-A0A6B3FLA1-F1
#
_entry.id   AF-A0A6B3FLA1-F1
#
_cell.length_a   1.000
_cell.length_b   1.000
_cell.length_c   1.000
_cell.angle_alpha   90.00
_cell.angle_beta   90.00
_cell.angle_gamma   90.00
#
_symmetry.space_group_name_H-M   'P 1'
#
loop_
_entity.id
_entity.type
_entity.pdbx_description
1 polymer ?
#
loop_
_entity_poly.entity_id
_entity_poly.type
_entity_poly.pdbx_seq_one_letter_code
_entity_poly.pdbx_strand_id
1 'polypeptide(L)'
;VLTAVLMAFIQAVTLSKPQVFDSYRYWVVGALGGRDFEVFWSVLPFAAAGFLIALALGPGLNALALGDATAVAIGSHPGRTRGAGLLAATLLSAAATAAVGPIAFV
;
A
#
# COMPACT_ATOMS: atom_id res chain seq x y z
N VAL A 1 6.25 -0.56 17.40
CA VAL A 1 5.39 0.30 18.25
C VAL A 1 4.19 0.82 17.48
N LEU A 2 4.36 1.52 16.35
CA LEU A 2 3.24 2.07 15.56
C LEU A 2 2.16 1.02 15.23
N THR A 3 2.55 -0.13 14.67
CA THR A 3 1.61 -1.22 14.34
C THR A 3 0.80 -1.67 15.56
N ALA A 4 1.43 -1.82 16.73
CA ALA A 4 0.76 -2.23 17.95
C ALA A 4 -0.25 -1.17 18.44
N VAL A 5 0.11 0.11 18.34
CA VAL A 5 -0.79 1.23 18.69
C VAL A 5 -2.01 1.27 17.76
N LEU A 6 -1.80 1.12 16.44
CA LEU A 6 -2.89 1.08 15.47
C LEU A 6 -3.81 -0.13 15.70
N MET A 7 -3.25 -1.30 15.98
CA MET A 7 -4.03 -2.50 16.29
C MET A 7 -4.84 -2.35 17.58
N ALA A 8 -4.27 -1.75 18.62
CA ALA A 8 -4.99 -1.46 19.86
C ALA A 8 -6.15 -0.49 19.62
N PHE A 9 -5.96 0.52 18.77
CA PHE A 9 -7.02 1.45 18.39
C PHE A 9 -8.15 0.75 17.61
N ILE A 10 -7.81 -0.08 16.62
CA ILE A 10 -8.80 -0.87 15.86
C ILE A 10 -9.59 -1.79 16.80
N GLN A 11 -8.92 -2.46 17.74
CA GLN A 11 -9.54 -3.30 18.77
C GLN A 11 -10.51 -2.49 19.65
N ALA A 12 -10.09 -1.32 20.14
CA ALA A 12 -10.94 -0.46 20.96
C ALA A 12 -12.21 -0.02 20.21
N VAL A 13 -12.09 0.37 18.94
CA VAL A 13 -13.23 0.80 18.10
C VAL A 13 -14.19 -0.36 17.84
N THR A 14 -13.67 -1.52 17.46
CA THR A 14 -14.48 -2.71 17.12
C THR A 14 -15.21 -3.27 18.34
N LEU A 15 -14.55 -3.31 19.51
CA LEU A 15 -15.19 -3.73 20.77
C LEU A 15 -16.27 -2.76 21.25
N SER A 16 -16.10 -1.46 20.97
CA SER A 16 -17.05 -0.42 21.40
C SER A 16 -18.26 -0.29 20.46
N LYS A 17 -18.18 -0.82 19.23
CA LYS A 17 -19.19 -0.59 18.19
C LYS A 17 -19.57 -1.90 17.48
N PRO A 18 -20.66 -2.57 17.90
CA PRO A 18 -21.09 -3.85 17.32
C PRO A 18 -21.27 -3.84 15.79
N GLN A 19 -21.86 -2.76 15.24
CA GLN A 19 -22.06 -2.61 13.79
C GLN A 19 -20.73 -2.54 13.01
N VAL A 20 -19.72 -1.90 13.58
CA VAL A 20 -18.38 -1.82 12.97
C VAL A 20 -17.69 -3.17 13.05
N PHE A 21 -17.82 -3.88 14.18
CA PHE A 21 -17.29 -5.23 14.35
C PHE A 21 -17.82 -6.20 13.29
N ASP A 22 -19.13 -6.17 13.01
CA ASP A 22 -19.74 -7.04 12.01
C ASP A 22 -19.20 -6.82 10.60
N SER A 23 -18.95 -5.57 10.22
CA SER A 23 -18.33 -5.27 8.92
C SER A 23 -16.84 -5.62 8.90
N TYR A 24 -16.13 -5.31 9.99
CA TYR A 24 -14.69 -5.52 10.13
C TYR A 24 -14.31 -7.00 10.05
N ARG A 25 -15.06 -7.91 10.70
CA ARG A 25 -14.73 -9.35 10.71
C ARG A 25 -14.76 -9.99 9.33
N TYR A 26 -15.53 -9.46 8.38
CA TYR A 26 -15.48 -9.90 6.99
C TYR A 26 -14.35 -9.23 6.21
N TRP A 27 -14.15 -7.92 6.41
CA TRP A 27 -13.10 -7.17 5.72
C TRP A 27 -11.69 -7.66 6.09
N VAL A 28 -11.44 -7.98 7.36
CA VAL A 28 -10.11 -8.37 7.86
C VAL A 28 -9.60 -9.71 7.33
N VAL A 29 -10.48 -10.58 6.83
CA VAL A 29 -10.09 -11.87 6.24
C VAL A 29 -9.49 -11.71 4.84
N GLY A 30 -9.87 -10.64 4.12
CA GLY A 30 -9.47 -10.42 2.73
C GLY A 30 -10.38 -11.16 1.75
N ALA A 31 -11.13 -10.43 0.92
CA ALA A 31 -11.97 -11.00 -0.14
C ALA A 31 -12.28 -9.99 -1.26
N LEU A 32 -12.27 -10.48 -2.50
CA LEU A 32 -12.78 -9.77 -3.68
C LEU A 32 -14.30 -9.79 -3.78
N GLY A 33 -14.94 -10.85 -3.25
CA GLY A 33 -16.39 -11.02 -3.30
C GLY A 33 -17.13 -9.99 -2.44
N GLY A 34 -18.33 -9.59 -2.87
CA GLY A 34 -19.18 -8.66 -2.13
C GLY A 34 -18.69 -7.21 -2.14
N ARG A 35 -17.88 -6.82 -3.15
CA ARG A 35 -17.41 -5.45 -3.34
C ARG A 35 -18.10 -4.81 -4.54
N ASP A 36 -18.72 -3.67 -4.31
CA ASP A 36 -19.35 -2.89 -5.37
C ASP A 36 -18.30 -2.18 -6.24
N PHE A 37 -18.68 -1.89 -7.49
CA PHE A 37 -17.83 -1.10 -8.40
C PHE A 37 -17.52 0.30 -7.86
N GLU A 38 -18.34 0.83 -6.95
CA GLU A 38 -18.04 2.09 -6.26
C GLU A 38 -16.72 2.03 -5.47
N VAL A 39 -16.41 0.88 -4.87
CA VAL A 39 -15.15 0.67 -4.16
C VAL A 39 -13.97 0.73 -5.15
N PHE A 40 -14.13 0.10 -6.31
CA PHE A 40 -13.12 0.14 -7.38
C PHE A 40 -12.83 1.58 -7.81
N TRP A 41 -13.86 2.36 -8.15
CA TRP A 41 -13.67 3.75 -8.57
C TRP A 41 -13.05 4.62 -7.47
N SER A 42 -13.34 4.33 -6.20
CA SER A 42 -12.78 5.05 -5.05
C SER A 42 -11.28 4.81 -4.88
N VAL A 43 -10.79 3.61 -5.14
CA VAL A 43 -9.35 3.28 -4.99
C VAL A 43 -8.54 3.46 -6.28
N LEU A 44 -9.20 3.45 -7.44
CA LEU A 44 -8.57 3.57 -8.75
C LEU A 44 -7.58 4.73 -8.89
N PRO A 45 -7.87 5.99 -8.49
CA PRO A 45 -6.91 7.09 -8.66
C PRO A 45 -5.61 6.85 -7.89
N PHE A 46 -5.67 6.26 -6.70
CA PHE A 46 -4.49 5.93 -5.89
C PHE A 46 -3.70 4.76 -6.48
N ALA A 47 -4.41 3.73 -6.92
CA ALA A 47 -3.80 2.58 -7.59
C ALA A 47 -3.11 2.99 -8.90
N ALA A 48 -3.78 3.80 -9.72
CA ALA A 48 -3.23 4.32 -10.97
C ALA A 48 -2.00 5.21 -10.73
N ALA A 49 -2.06 6.13 -9.76
CA ALA A 49 -0.92 6.96 -9.40
C ALA A 49 0.28 6.13 -8.92
N GLY A 50 0.06 5.19 -8.00
CA GLY A 50 1.11 4.29 -7.51
C GLY A 50 1.72 3.44 -8.63
N PHE A 51 0.88 2.95 -9.54
CA PHE A 51 1.31 2.16 -10.69
C PHE A 51 2.18 2.97 -11.66
N LEU A 52 1.76 4.20 -12.00
CA LEU A 52 2.54 5.09 -12.86
C LEU A 52 3.89 5.46 -12.24
N ILE A 53 3.94 5.73 -10.94
CA ILE A 53 5.20 5.97 -10.23
C ILE A 53 6.09 4.72 -10.28
N ALA A 54 5.53 3.54 -10.03
CA ALA A 54 6.27 2.28 -10.08
C ALA A 54 6.88 2.02 -11.47
N LEU A 55 6.12 2.26 -12.55
CA LEU A 55 6.61 2.13 -13.92
C LEU A 55 7.77 3.08 -14.22
N ALA A 56 7.71 4.32 -13.74
CA ALA A 56 8.76 5.31 -13.94
C ALA A 56 10.07 4.98 -13.19
N LEU A 57 10.02 4.14 -12.15
CA LEU A 57 11.17 3.83 -11.29
C LEU A 57 12.12 2.77 -11.83
N GLY A 58 11.76 2.02 -12.88
CA GLY A 58 12.56 0.90 -13.41
C GLY A 58 14.05 1.20 -13.58
N PRO A 59 14.45 2.27 -14.32
CA PRO A 59 15.86 2.62 -14.49
C PRO A 59 16.56 2.98 -13.18
N GLY A 60 15.86 3.71 -12.29
CA GLY A 60 16.42 4.14 -11.00
C GLY A 60 16.64 2.98 -10.04
N LEU A 61 15.73 2.00 -10.03
CA LEU A 61 15.86 0.78 -9.22
C LEU A 61 16.99 -0.12 -9.74
N ASN A 62 17.15 -0.22 -11.05
CA ASN A 62 18.28 -0.94 -11.65
C ASN A 62 19.62 -0.30 -11.26
N ALA A 63 19.72 1.03 -11.32
CA ALA A 63 20.90 1.75 -10.86
C ALA A 63 21.22 1.48 -9.37
N LEU A 64 20.20 1.48 -8.51
CA LEU A 64 20.35 1.15 -7.08
C LEU A 64 20.85 -0.28 -6.86
N ALA A 65 20.48 -1.24 -7.71
CA ALA A 65 20.91 -2.63 -7.60
C ALA A 65 22.43 -2.81 -7.83
N LEU A 66 23.08 -1.89 -8.55
CA LEU A 66 24.54 -1.86 -8.73
C LEU A 66 25.28 -1.27 -7.50
N GLY A 67 24.55 -0.81 -6.49
CA GLY A 67 25.08 -0.15 -5.29
C GLY A 67 25.01 1.37 -5.36
N ASP A 68 24.92 2.01 -4.19
CA ASP A 68 24.66 3.45 -4.06
C ASP A 68 25.76 4.31 -4.69
N ALA A 69 27.04 3.94 -4.52
CA ALA A 69 28.16 4.66 -5.11
C ALA A 69 28.11 4.63 -6.65
N THR A 70 27.83 3.45 -7.22
CA THR A 70 27.68 3.26 -8.68
C THR A 70 26.48 4.03 -9.21
N ALA A 71 25.34 4.00 -8.50
CA ALA A 71 24.14 4.72 -8.86
C ALA A 71 24.39 6.24 -8.94
N VAL A 72 25.08 6.82 -7.96
CA VAL A 72 25.43 8.24 -7.96
C VAL A 72 26.40 8.58 -9.08
N ALA A 73 27.40 7.72 -9.35
CA ALA A 73 28.38 7.93 -10.40
C ALA A 73 27.77 8.04 -11.81
N ILE A 74 26.65 7.35 -12.06
CA ILE A 74 25.90 7.43 -13.33
C ILE A 74 24.79 8.50 -13.33
N GLY A 75 24.78 9.40 -12.33
CA GLY A 75 23.83 10.52 -12.23
C GLY A 75 22.46 10.19 -11.63
N SER A 76 22.29 8.98 -11.08
CA SER A 76 21.06 8.61 -10.36
C SER A 76 21.01 9.29 -8.98
N HIS A 77 19.79 9.40 -8.45
CA HIS A 77 19.54 10.00 -7.13
C HIS A 77 18.91 8.94 -6.19
N PRO A 78 19.72 8.07 -5.55
CA PRO A 78 19.25 6.97 -4.70
C PRO A 78 18.13 7.34 -3.71
N GLY A 79 18.28 8.48 -3.03
CA GLY A 79 17.28 8.95 -2.06
C GLY A 79 15.91 9.25 -2.68
N ARG A 80 15.89 9.86 -3.87
CA ARG A 80 14.63 10.16 -4.59
C ARG A 80 13.98 8.87 -5.09
N THR A 81 14.77 7.96 -5.65
CA THR A 81 14.29 6.66 -6.11
C THR A 81 13.70 5.84 -4.96
N ARG A 82 14.36 5.79 -3.80
CA ARG A 82 13.84 5.10 -2.60
C ARG A 82 12.57 5.76 -2.08
N GLY A 83 12.54 7.10 -1.97
CA GLY A 83 11.36 7.82 -1.50
C GLY A 83 10.14 7.62 -2.41
N ALA A 84 10.33 7.72 -3.72
CA ALA A 84 9.28 7.45 -4.70
C ALA A 84 8.87 5.97 -4.72
N GLY A 85 9.81 5.04 -4.52
CA GLY A 85 9.53 3.60 -4.40
C GLY A 85 8.68 3.28 -3.18
N LEU A 86 9.01 3.87 -2.02
CA LEU A 86 8.19 3.77 -0.81
C LEU A 86 6.79 4.32 -1.05
N LEU A 87 6.67 5.50 -1.68
CA LEU A 87 5.38 6.10 -2.00
C LEU A 87 4.53 5.20 -2.92
N ALA A 88 5.12 4.66 -3.98
CA ALA A 88 4.44 3.75 -4.90
C ALA A 88 3.97 2.47 -4.19
N ALA A 89 4.85 1.84 -3.41
CA ALA A 89 4.52 0.65 -2.64
C ALA A 89 3.41 0.92 -1.62
N THR A 90 3.46 2.05 -0.91
CA THR A 90 2.41 2.47 0.04
C THR A 90 1.08 2.71 -0.66
N LEU A 91 1.06 3.43 -1.78
CA LEU A 91 -0.18 3.69 -2.53
C LEU A 91 -0.82 2.41 -3.03
N LEU A 92 -0.03 1.51 -3.65
CA LEU A 92 -0.52 0.26 -4.20
C LEU A 92 -1.02 -0.70 -3.11
N SER A 93 -0.23 -0.90 -2.05
CA SER A 93 -0.62 -1.78 -0.94
C SER A 93 -1.80 -1.24 -0.13
N ALA A 94 -1.88 0.07 0.09
CA ALA A 94 -3.01 0.70 0.78
C ALA A 94 -4.29 0.64 -0.05
N ALA A 95 -4.22 0.92 -1.36
CA ALA A 95 -5.37 0.82 -2.26
C ALA A 95 -5.93 -0.62 -2.31
N ALA A 96 -5.05 -1.62 -2.44
CA ALA A 96 -5.44 -3.03 -2.39
C ALA A 96 -6.08 -3.39 -1.04
N THR A 97 -5.41 -3.06 0.07
CA THR A 97 -5.89 -3.38 1.42
C THR A 97 -7.22 -2.69 1.71
N ALA A 98 -7.39 -1.42 1.33
CA ALA A 98 -8.64 -0.68 1.53
C ALA A 98 -9.81 -1.33 0.77
N ALA A 99 -9.59 -1.74 -0.48
CA ALA A 99 -10.63 -2.30 -1.34
C ALA A 99 -11.07 -3.70 -0.91
N VAL A 100 -10.12 -4.59 -0.63
CA VAL A 100 -10.41 -6.03 -0.47
C VAL A 100 -10.02 -6.59 0.88
N GLY A 101 -9.44 -5.79 1.78
CA GLY A 101 -8.88 -6.28 3.04
C GLY A 101 -7.42 -6.71 2.91
N PRO A 102 -6.79 -7.12 4.02
CA PRO A 102 -5.37 -7.46 4.03
C PRO A 102 -5.14 -8.85 3.39
N ILE A 103 -4.49 -8.86 2.22
CA ILE A 103 -4.05 -10.09 1.56
C ILE A 103 -2.52 -10.16 1.67
N ALA A 104 -2.02 -11.11 2.45
CA ALA A 104 -0.58 -11.23 2.72
C ALA A 104 0.20 -11.99 1.64
N PHE A 105 -0.45 -12.97 1.01
CA PHE A 105 0.14 -13.81 -0.04
C PHE A 105 -0.76 -13.73 -1.27
N VAL A 106 -0.22 -13.14 -2.33
CA VAL A 106 -0.82 -13.04 -3.67
C VAL A 106 -0.09 -14.00 -4.59
#